data_AF-X6P8R9-F1
#
_entry.id   AF-X6P8R9-F1
#
_cell.length_a   1.000
_cell.length_b   1.000
_cell.length_c   1.000
_cell.angle_alpha   90.00
_cell.angle_beta   90.00
_cell.angle_gamma   90.00
#
_symmetry.space_group_name_H-M   'P 1'
#
loop_
_entity.id
_entity.type
_entity.pdbx_description
1 polymer ?
#
loop_
_entity_poly.entity_id
_entity_poly.type
_entity_poly.pdbx_seq_one_letter_code
_entity_poly.pdbx_strand_id
1 'polypeptide(L)'
;MSDVGACEANPEKCFKINAPEYLIDLLLGITAYNALFLVFSSDHVYEGAVDEQPPSFRSTKDSLQQSANGYSETSALYPINVYGQSKKKLERIVRMKCRYHVILRSSVIYGPLLADFFDVNEAITTDTSNLCDKKTESLSKVHSTFLQFLLKELRVHASDLSNQSIGTNQDNLVSNKKVTLFQNEIRNFVCIFDVLKCCKFFVDQFFFQGQLFHEIFNMGGSESCSRVVMAHALCDVFSSDGSYKMDKKKILGMKRSECQESWAKKTPSPSNLKMDCGRLYEKMRYTFLSLSQGLELCKYYMQDQLSSI
;
A
#
# COMPACT_ATOMS: atom_id res chain seq x y z
N MET A 1 11.59 -1.26 2.79
CA MET A 1 11.12 -2.63 2.57
C MET A 1 9.67 -2.72 3.03
N SER A 2 8.76 -3.13 2.16
CA SER A 2 7.30 -3.19 2.46
C SER A 2 6.70 -4.58 2.37
N ASP A 3 7.39 -5.55 1.75
CA ASP A 3 6.93 -6.93 1.70
C ASP A 3 7.09 -7.61 3.06
N VAL A 4 5.98 -8.03 3.67
CA VAL A 4 5.96 -8.63 5.02
C VAL A 4 6.77 -9.94 5.03
N GLY A 5 6.70 -10.75 3.97
CA GLY A 5 7.47 -12.00 3.84
C GLY A 5 8.97 -11.79 3.88
N ALA A 6 9.47 -10.81 3.12
CA ALA A 6 10.87 -10.43 3.09
C ALA A 6 11.33 -9.83 4.42
N CYS A 7 10.45 -9.09 5.11
CA CYS A 7 10.74 -8.55 6.43
C CYS A 7 10.93 -9.65 7.48
N GLU A 8 10.04 -10.65 7.51
CA GLU A 8 10.16 -11.81 8.41
C GLU A 8 11.41 -12.65 8.09
N ALA A 9 11.74 -12.81 6.81
CA ALA A 9 12.92 -13.55 6.38
C ALA A 9 14.25 -12.84 6.71
N ASN A 10 14.26 -11.51 6.80
CA ASN A 10 15.46 -10.74 7.15
C ASN A 10 15.12 -9.49 8.00
N PRO A 11 14.88 -9.68 9.32
CA PRO A 11 14.49 -8.59 10.19
C PRO A 11 15.54 -7.48 10.30
N GLU A 12 16.82 -7.84 10.37
CA GLU A 12 17.91 -6.86 10.47
C GLU A 12 17.92 -5.91 9.27
N LYS A 13 17.83 -6.45 8.04
CA LYS A 13 17.73 -5.65 6.82
C LYS A 13 16.45 -4.82 6.79
N CYS A 14 15.33 -5.37 7.25
CA CYS A 14 14.07 -4.62 7.38
C CYS A 14 14.25 -3.38 8.26
N PHE A 15 14.78 -3.53 9.48
CA PHE A 15 14.99 -2.41 10.40
C PHE A 15 16.00 -1.39 9.86
N LYS A 16 17.10 -1.83 9.24
CA LYS A 16 18.08 -0.93 8.61
C LYS A 16 17.47 -0.05 7.52
N ILE A 17 16.57 -0.60 6.72
CA ILE A 17 15.91 0.14 5.63
C ILE A 17 14.75 0.99 6.14
N ASN A 18 13.91 0.44 7.02
CA ASN A 18 12.65 1.07 7.40
C ASN A 18 12.78 2.05 8.56
N ALA A 19 13.81 1.93 9.40
CA ALA A 19 14.08 2.82 10.51
C ALA A 19 15.56 3.27 10.46
N PRO A 20 15.98 4.01 9.41
CA PRO A 20 17.37 4.34 9.15
C PRO A 20 17.84 5.49 10.05
N GLU A 21 18.08 5.18 11.32
CA GLU A 21 18.39 6.17 12.36
C GLU A 21 19.61 7.04 12.02
N TYR A 22 20.69 6.42 11.53
CA TYR A 22 21.90 7.14 11.11
C TYR A 22 21.63 8.14 9.98
N LEU A 23 20.78 7.78 9.01
CA LEU A 23 20.41 8.69 7.93
C LEU A 23 19.62 9.88 8.47
N ILE A 24 18.71 9.64 9.41
CA ILE A 24 17.94 10.71 10.06
C ILE A 24 18.89 11.66 10.82
N ASP A 25 19.84 11.12 11.58
CA ASP A 25 20.84 11.93 12.30
C ASP A 25 21.67 12.80 11.35
N LEU A 26 22.12 12.22 10.22
CA LEU A 26 22.85 12.95 9.19
C LEU A 26 22.01 14.09 8.58
N LEU A 27 20.76 13.81 8.21
CA LEU A 27 19.86 14.81 7.63
C LEU A 27 19.55 15.94 8.61
N LEU A 28 19.38 15.64 9.89
CA LEU A 28 19.19 16.66 10.93
C LEU A 28 20.42 17.56 11.07
N GLY A 29 21.62 16.98 11.01
CA GLY A 29 22.88 17.74 11.00
C GLY A 29 22.99 18.68 9.81
N ILE A 30 22.71 18.19 8.60
CA ILE A 30 22.79 18.99 7.36
C ILE A 30 21.76 20.12 7.34
N THR A 31 20.55 19.86 7.83
CA THR A 31 19.43 20.82 7.77
C THR A 31 19.43 21.82 8.92
N ALA A 32 20.45 21.78 9.79
CA ALA A 32 20.49 22.54 11.05
C ALA A 32 19.18 22.41 11.85
N TYR A 33 18.58 21.22 11.84
CA TYR A 33 17.31 20.90 12.49
C TYR A 33 16.09 21.70 12.00
N ASN A 34 16.18 22.34 10.83
CA ASN A 34 15.12 23.19 10.27
C ASN A 34 14.52 22.62 8.97
N ALA A 35 14.18 21.33 8.98
CA ALA A 35 13.50 20.66 7.87
C ALA A 35 12.22 19.98 8.34
N LEU A 36 11.23 19.92 7.44
CA LEU A 36 10.03 19.10 7.61
C LEU A 36 10.34 17.64 7.24
N PHE A 37 10.16 16.74 8.19
CA PHE A 37 10.19 15.30 7.96
C PHE A 37 8.78 14.78 7.67
N LEU A 38 8.43 14.62 6.40
CA LEU A 38 7.21 13.94 5.98
C LEU A 38 7.50 12.45 5.80
N VAL A 39 6.98 11.62 6.70
CA VAL A 39 7.39 10.21 6.82
C VAL A 39 6.21 9.26 6.70
N PHE A 40 6.37 8.24 5.86
CA PHE A 40 5.38 7.17 5.67
C PHE A 40 5.60 6.04 6.68
N SER A 41 4.68 5.92 7.63
CA SER A 41 4.48 4.74 8.47
C SER A 41 3.55 3.74 7.75
N SER A 42 2.86 2.88 8.49
CA SER A 42 1.85 1.96 7.96
C SER A 42 0.80 1.64 9.00
N ASP A 43 -0.41 1.34 8.56
CA ASP A 43 -1.47 0.71 9.36
C ASP A 43 -1.04 -0.58 10.10
N HIS A 44 0.01 -1.28 9.65
CA HIS A 44 0.60 -2.44 10.33
C HIS A 44 1.24 -2.11 11.70
N VAL A 45 1.30 -0.83 12.12
CA VAL A 45 1.67 -0.45 13.50
C VAL A 45 0.58 -0.80 14.52
N TYR A 46 -0.66 -0.99 14.07
CA TYR A 46 -1.76 -1.47 14.90
C TYR A 46 -1.76 -3.00 15.00
N GLU A 47 -2.45 -3.53 16.01
CA GLU A 47 -2.64 -4.99 16.17
C GLU A 47 -3.45 -5.58 15.03
N GLY A 48 -4.48 -4.83 14.64
CA GLY A 48 -5.61 -5.34 13.87
C GLY A 48 -6.49 -6.27 14.69
N ALA A 49 -7.74 -6.45 14.25
CA ALA A 49 -8.46 -7.63 14.70
C ALA A 49 -7.66 -8.86 14.24
N VAL A 50 -7.44 -9.78 15.18
CA VAL A 50 -6.85 -11.08 14.88
C VAL A 50 -7.96 -12.07 15.18
N ASP A 51 -8.73 -12.41 14.15
CA ASP A 51 -9.89 -13.31 14.32
C ASP A 51 -9.49 -14.58 15.07
N GLU A 52 -8.25 -15.07 14.90
CA GLU A 52 -7.83 -16.39 15.40
C GLU A 52 -6.30 -16.47 15.70
N GLN A 53 -5.78 -15.79 16.73
CA GLN A 53 -4.46 -16.12 17.30
C GLN A 53 -4.55 -17.36 18.22
N PRO A 54 -3.51 -18.21 18.28
CA PRO A 54 -3.38 -19.18 19.36
C PRO A 54 -3.39 -18.47 20.72
N PRO A 55 -3.88 -19.12 21.80
CA PRO A 55 -4.09 -18.48 23.11
C PRO A 55 -2.86 -17.76 23.69
N SER A 56 -1.66 -18.15 23.27
CA SER A 56 -0.37 -17.62 23.74
C SER A 56 -0.05 -16.19 23.28
N PHE A 57 -0.80 -15.62 22.34
CA PHE A 57 -0.59 -14.26 21.82
C PHE A 57 -1.76 -13.29 22.05
N ARG A 58 -2.81 -13.74 22.76
CA ARG A 58 -3.90 -12.83 23.16
C ARG A 58 -3.36 -11.81 24.17
N SER A 59 -3.18 -10.58 23.71
CA SER A 59 -3.02 -9.43 24.59
C SER A 59 -4.21 -9.35 25.55
N THR A 60 -3.93 -8.97 26.79
CA THR A 60 -4.94 -8.71 27.83
C THR A 60 -5.97 -7.71 27.33
N LYS A 61 -7.22 -7.83 27.80
CA LYS A 61 -8.46 -7.15 27.36
C LYS A 61 -8.42 -5.62 27.12
N ASP A 62 -7.31 -4.94 27.36
CA ASP A 62 -7.09 -3.52 27.13
C ASP A 62 -6.77 -3.16 25.66
N SER A 63 -6.47 -4.14 24.78
CA SER A 63 -6.09 -3.88 23.38
C SER A 63 -7.25 -3.86 22.37
N LEU A 64 -8.50 -4.06 22.81
CA LEU A 64 -9.71 -3.99 21.98
C LEU A 64 -10.36 -2.59 22.04
N GLN A 65 -9.65 -1.56 21.61
CA GLN A 65 -10.25 -0.25 21.32
C GLN A 65 -10.19 0.05 19.82
N GLN A 66 -10.77 -0.82 19.00
CA GLN A 66 -11.16 -0.39 17.65
C GLN A 66 -12.56 0.24 17.78
N SER A 67 -12.65 1.54 17.52
CA SER A 67 -13.95 2.22 17.47
C SER A 67 -14.77 1.69 16.27
N ALA A 68 -16.08 1.98 16.22
CA ALA A 68 -16.88 1.71 15.02
C ALA A 68 -16.27 2.33 13.73
N ASN A 69 -15.51 3.42 13.90
CA ASN A 69 -14.82 4.13 12.81
C ASN A 69 -13.44 3.54 12.46
N GLY A 70 -12.92 2.59 13.24
CA GLY A 70 -11.59 2.02 13.07
C GLY A 70 -10.58 2.49 14.12
N TYR A 71 -9.29 2.24 13.86
CA TYR A 71 -8.17 2.72 14.67
C TYR A 71 -7.98 4.23 14.46
N SER A 72 -7.89 4.99 15.54
CA SER A 72 -7.47 6.40 15.54
C SER A 72 -5.96 6.52 15.76
N GLU A 73 -5.37 7.70 15.56
CA GLU A 73 -3.93 7.91 15.79
C GLU A 73 -3.52 7.76 17.27
N THR A 74 -4.49 7.89 18.19
CA THR A 74 -4.32 7.67 19.64
C THR A 74 -4.47 6.21 20.05
N SER A 75 -4.89 5.33 19.14
CA SER A 75 -5.01 3.90 19.43
C SER A 75 -3.65 3.27 19.75
N ALA A 76 -3.66 2.26 20.61
CA ALA A 76 -2.44 1.58 21.02
C ALA A 76 -1.76 0.84 19.85
N LEU A 77 -0.43 0.83 19.87
CA LEU A 77 0.39 0.28 18.78
C LEU A 77 0.95 -1.08 19.16
N TYR A 78 0.38 -2.16 18.63
CA TYR A 78 0.81 -3.54 18.87
C TYR A 78 1.10 -4.29 17.55
N PRO A 79 2.14 -3.91 16.80
CA PRO A 79 2.43 -4.52 15.51
C PRO A 79 2.72 -6.03 15.65
N ILE A 80 2.01 -6.85 14.88
CA ILE A 80 2.11 -8.32 14.95
C ILE A 80 3.18 -8.93 14.02
N ASN A 81 3.82 -8.11 13.17
CA ASN A 81 4.87 -8.55 12.25
C ASN A 81 6.08 -7.60 12.27
N VAL A 82 7.21 -8.08 11.77
CA VAL A 82 8.49 -7.35 11.72
C VAL A 82 8.37 -6.04 10.93
N TYR A 83 7.58 -6.04 9.85
CA TYR A 83 7.32 -4.83 9.08
C TYR A 83 6.67 -3.73 9.94
N GLY A 84 5.57 -4.04 10.63
CA GLY A 84 4.89 -3.12 11.54
C GLY A 84 5.79 -2.64 12.70
N GLN A 85 6.60 -3.55 13.27
CA GLN A 85 7.56 -3.20 14.32
C GLN A 85 8.62 -2.20 13.82
N SER A 86 9.12 -2.41 12.60
CA SER A 86 10.09 -1.49 11.99
C SER A 86 9.50 -0.09 11.75
N LYS A 87 8.22 -0.01 11.34
CA LYS A 87 7.50 1.25 11.16
C LYS A 87 7.23 1.94 12.50
N LYS A 88 6.82 1.20 13.53
CA LYS A 88 6.69 1.74 14.90
C LYS A 88 8.03 2.30 15.42
N LYS A 89 9.15 1.64 15.12
CA LYS A 89 10.50 2.17 15.47
C LYS A 89 10.79 3.48 14.73
N LEU A 90 10.48 3.55 13.43
CA LEU A 90 10.61 4.79 12.65
C LEU A 90 9.80 5.94 13.26
N GLU A 91 8.53 5.70 13.61
CA GLU A 91 7.69 6.71 14.26
C GLU A 91 8.34 7.24 15.55
N ARG A 92 8.89 6.34 16.37
CA ARG A 92 9.59 6.72 17.61
C ARG A 92 10.82 7.58 17.33
N ILE A 93 11.66 7.20 16.38
CA ILE A 93 12.89 7.95 16.05
C ILE A 93 12.52 9.36 15.58
N VAL A 94 11.59 9.47 14.62
CA VAL A 94 11.17 10.76 14.04
C VAL A 94 10.60 11.66 15.14
N ARG A 95 9.71 11.15 15.99
CA ARG A 95 9.12 11.95 17.07
C ARG A 95 10.13 12.44 18.11
N MET A 96 11.18 11.67 18.38
CA MET A 96 12.19 12.03 19.37
C MET A 96 13.24 13.01 18.81
N LYS A 97 13.56 12.91 17.52
CA LYS A 97 14.71 13.63 16.93
C LYS A 97 14.32 14.75 15.98
N CYS A 98 13.23 14.60 15.23
CA CYS A 98 12.84 15.55 14.20
C CYS A 98 11.93 16.62 14.79
N ARG A 99 12.44 17.86 14.83
CA ARG A 99 11.69 19.03 15.30
C ARG A 99 10.37 19.17 14.54
N TYR A 100 10.41 19.28 13.23
CA TYR A 100 9.19 19.36 12.43
C TYR A 100 8.93 18.03 11.71
N HIS A 101 7.77 17.44 11.95
CA HIS A 101 7.41 16.16 11.33
C HIS A 101 5.91 16.01 11.12
N VAL A 102 5.61 15.24 10.07
CA VAL A 102 4.29 14.67 9.80
C VAL A 102 4.48 13.19 9.54
N ILE A 103 3.87 12.35 10.36
CA ILE A 103 3.88 10.88 10.18
C ILE A 103 2.55 10.47 9.56
N LEU A 104 2.59 9.92 8.35
CA LEU A 104 1.43 9.40 7.65
C LEU A 104 1.39 7.87 7.80
N ARG A 105 0.48 7.35 8.62
CA ARG A 105 0.19 5.90 8.72
C ARG A 105 -0.65 5.50 7.51
N SER A 106 0.02 5.15 6.42
CA SER A 106 -0.66 4.76 5.19
C SER A 106 -1.25 3.35 5.27
N SER A 107 -2.46 3.19 4.75
CA SER A 107 -3.00 1.89 4.37
C SER A 107 -2.34 1.39 3.07
N VAL A 108 -2.87 0.32 2.48
CA VAL A 108 -2.47 -0.20 1.17
C VAL A 108 -2.66 0.87 0.09
N ILE A 109 -1.55 1.32 -0.48
CA ILE A 109 -1.52 2.30 -1.57
C ILE A 109 -1.71 1.59 -2.92
N TYR A 110 -2.63 2.07 -3.74
CA TYR A 110 -2.85 1.60 -5.11
C TYR A 110 -2.74 2.76 -6.12
N GLY A 111 -2.34 2.45 -7.35
CA GLY A 111 -2.13 3.45 -8.38
C GLY A 111 -1.24 2.98 -9.52
N PRO A 112 -1.20 3.73 -10.64
CA PRO A 112 -0.22 3.51 -11.68
C PRO A 112 1.22 3.72 -11.15
N LEU A 113 2.19 3.14 -11.85
CA LEU A 113 3.60 3.39 -11.57
C LEU A 113 4.01 4.73 -12.16
N LEU A 114 4.55 5.61 -11.32
CA LEU A 114 5.02 6.93 -11.76
C LEU A 114 6.37 6.87 -12.51
N ALA A 115 7.08 5.74 -12.44
CA ALA A 115 8.35 5.55 -13.17
C ALA A 115 8.18 5.60 -14.70
N ASP A 116 6.95 5.40 -15.18
CA ASP A 116 6.61 5.52 -16.60
C ASP A 116 6.10 6.93 -16.97
N PHE A 117 5.93 7.83 -15.99
CA PHE A 117 5.46 9.21 -16.18
C PHE A 117 6.55 10.26 -16.00
N PHE A 118 7.62 9.92 -15.30
CA PHE A 118 8.77 10.79 -15.10
C PHE A 118 10.01 10.04 -15.54
N ASP A 119 10.72 10.56 -16.55
CA ASP A 119 12.08 10.15 -16.80
C ASP A 119 12.92 10.65 -15.62
N VAL A 120 13.05 9.81 -14.59
CA VAL A 120 13.72 10.13 -13.33
C VAL A 120 15.20 10.53 -13.57
N ASN A 121 15.73 10.26 -14.77
CA ASN A 121 17.07 10.69 -15.17
C ASN A 121 17.15 12.19 -15.50
N GLU A 122 16.07 12.83 -15.94
CA GLU A 122 16.12 14.24 -16.36
C GLU A 122 16.13 15.20 -15.14
N ALA A 123 15.64 14.74 -13.98
CA ALA A 123 15.64 15.54 -12.74
C ALA A 123 16.96 15.47 -11.94
N ILE A 124 17.90 14.60 -12.32
CA ILE A 124 19.18 14.39 -11.61
C ILE A 124 20.37 14.98 -12.39
N THR A 125 20.17 15.45 -13.62
CA THR A 125 21.25 16.08 -14.42
C THR A 125 21.44 17.56 -14.09
N THR A 126 21.81 17.86 -12.86
CA THR A 126 22.73 18.95 -12.56
C THR A 126 23.84 18.41 -11.67
N ASP A 127 24.90 17.96 -12.36
CA ASP A 127 26.26 17.81 -11.85
C ASP A 127 26.62 16.54 -11.06
N THR A 128 26.74 15.40 -11.75
CA THR A 128 27.56 14.26 -11.29
C THR A 128 28.37 13.65 -12.43
N SER A 129 29.34 14.40 -12.94
CA SER A 129 30.29 13.96 -13.96
C SER A 129 31.33 12.91 -13.47
N ASN A 130 31.02 12.10 -12.44
CA ASN A 130 32.00 11.15 -11.88
C ASN A 130 31.42 9.94 -11.10
N LEU A 131 30.28 9.37 -11.50
CA LEU A 131 29.91 8.02 -11.02
C LEU A 131 29.91 6.99 -12.15
N CYS A 132 31.01 6.24 -12.14
CA CYS A 132 31.37 5.08 -12.94
C CYS A 132 30.23 4.08 -13.20
N ASP A 133 30.18 3.65 -14.46
CA ASP A 133 29.58 2.44 -15.02
C ASP A 133 29.15 1.38 -14.01
N LYS A 134 27.89 1.46 -13.58
CA LYS A 134 27.14 0.29 -13.16
C LYS A 134 25.84 0.29 -13.92
N LYS A 135 25.63 -0.76 -14.72
CA LYS A 135 24.34 -1.15 -15.30
C LYS A 135 23.23 -0.76 -14.33
N THR A 136 22.46 0.25 -14.71
CA THR A 136 21.19 0.63 -14.12
C THR A 136 20.28 -0.57 -14.32
N GLU A 137 20.31 -1.48 -13.36
CA GLU A 137 19.32 -2.52 -13.22
C GLU A 137 18.00 -1.77 -13.02
N SER A 138 17.21 -1.73 -14.10
CA SER A 138 15.96 -1.00 -14.27
C SER A 138 15.22 -0.78 -12.94
N LEU A 139 15.07 0.49 -12.55
CA LEU A 139 14.25 0.98 -11.44
C LEU A 139 12.75 0.61 -11.56
N SER A 140 12.36 -0.23 -12.53
CA SER A 140 11.00 -0.72 -12.82
C SER A 140 10.36 -1.60 -11.76
N LYS A 141 11.04 -1.95 -10.65
CA LYS A 141 10.57 -3.01 -9.74
C LYS A 141 9.86 -2.56 -8.45
N VAL A 142 9.52 -1.29 -8.28
CA VAL A 142 8.76 -0.84 -7.10
C VAL A 142 7.28 -0.67 -7.45
N HIS A 143 6.65 -1.81 -7.78
CA HIS A 143 5.26 -1.94 -8.18
C HIS A 143 4.28 -1.54 -7.05
N SER A 144 3.12 -0.96 -7.38
CA SER A 144 1.90 -1.20 -6.58
C SER A 144 1.55 -2.68 -6.80
N THR A 145 2.19 -3.54 -6.00
CA THR A 145 2.22 -5.00 -6.24
C THR A 145 0.81 -5.57 -6.32
N PHE A 146 -0.14 -5.01 -5.57
CA PHE A 146 -1.48 -5.55 -5.50
C PHE A 146 -2.38 -5.15 -6.68
N LEU A 147 -2.40 -3.88 -7.10
CA LEU A 147 -3.19 -3.44 -8.26
C LEU A 147 -2.72 -4.15 -9.53
N GLN A 148 -1.42 -4.18 -9.76
CA GLN A 148 -0.81 -4.83 -10.92
C GLN A 148 -1.01 -6.35 -10.92
N PHE A 149 -0.91 -6.98 -9.74
CA PHE A 149 -1.25 -8.40 -9.58
C PHE A 149 -2.70 -8.68 -9.99
N LEU A 150 -3.66 -7.87 -9.52
CA LEU A 150 -5.07 -8.06 -9.87
C LEU A 150 -5.32 -7.83 -11.37
N LEU A 151 -4.75 -6.78 -11.95
CA LEU A 151 -4.86 -6.51 -13.39
C LEU A 151 -4.33 -7.68 -14.21
N LYS A 152 -3.17 -8.23 -13.85
CA LYS A 152 -2.57 -9.37 -14.53
C LYS A 152 -3.41 -10.64 -14.41
N GLU A 153 -3.77 -11.03 -13.19
CA GLU A 153 -4.38 -12.35 -12.94
C GLU A 153 -5.86 -12.40 -13.35
N LEU A 154 -6.57 -11.28 -13.31
CA LEU A 154 -8.01 -11.23 -13.62
C LEU A 154 -8.29 -10.91 -15.10
N ARG A 155 -7.29 -10.52 -15.88
CA ARG A 155 -7.45 -10.28 -17.32
C ARG A 155 -7.88 -11.55 -18.05
N VAL A 156 -8.72 -11.37 -19.06
CA VAL A 156 -9.01 -12.39 -20.08
C VAL A 156 -8.00 -12.24 -21.22
N HIS A 157 -7.21 -13.27 -21.50
CA HIS A 157 -6.29 -13.26 -22.64
C HIS A 157 -7.03 -13.65 -23.93
N ALA A 158 -6.61 -13.10 -25.07
CA ALA A 158 -7.23 -13.42 -26.37
C ALA A 158 -7.18 -14.92 -26.70
N SER A 159 -6.16 -15.63 -26.22
CA SER A 159 -6.01 -17.09 -26.29
C SER A 159 -7.10 -17.86 -25.53
N ASP A 160 -7.74 -17.25 -24.53
CA ASP A 160 -8.81 -17.88 -23.75
C ASP A 160 -10.16 -17.81 -24.50
N LEU A 161 -10.30 -16.89 -25.46
CA LEU A 161 -11.51 -16.70 -26.26
C LEU A 161 -11.56 -17.64 -27.49
N SER A 162 -10.41 -18.05 -28.04
CA SER A 162 -10.33 -18.96 -29.20
C SER A 162 -10.62 -20.43 -28.85
N ASN A 163 -10.52 -20.82 -27.59
CA ASN A 163 -10.74 -22.20 -27.13
C ASN A 163 -12.20 -22.51 -26.75
N GLN A 164 -13.12 -21.56 -26.86
CA GLN A 164 -14.54 -21.76 -26.53
C GLN A 164 -15.41 -22.21 -27.72
N SER A 165 -14.87 -22.25 -28.94
CA SER A 165 -15.66 -22.49 -30.17
C SER A 165 -15.37 -23.79 -30.93
N ILE A 166 -14.55 -24.72 -30.41
CA ILE A 166 -14.32 -26.02 -31.07
C ILE A 166 -14.48 -27.15 -30.06
N GLY A 167 -15.50 -27.97 -30.28
CA GLY A 167 -15.74 -29.19 -29.52
C GLY A 167 -14.79 -30.34 -29.90
N THR A 168 -14.79 -31.32 -29.01
CA THR A 168 -14.22 -32.69 -29.08
C THR A 168 -12.78 -32.89 -28.56
N ASN A 169 -12.74 -33.57 -27.41
CA ASN A 169 -11.73 -34.46 -26.83
C ASN A 169 -10.26 -34.01 -26.61
N GLN A 170 -9.91 -34.12 -25.32
CA GLN A 170 -8.61 -34.39 -24.70
C GLN A 170 -7.56 -33.29 -24.69
N ASP A 171 -7.28 -32.84 -23.46
CA ASP A 171 -6.07 -32.16 -22.99
C ASP A 171 -5.69 -30.86 -23.66
N ASN A 172 -6.47 -29.80 -23.40
CA ASN A 172 -5.98 -28.42 -23.45
C ASN A 172 -6.39 -27.67 -22.18
N LEU A 173 -5.43 -27.59 -21.26
CA LEU A 173 -5.53 -26.95 -19.95
C LEU A 173 -5.67 -25.43 -20.13
N VAL A 174 -6.88 -24.95 -20.43
CA VAL A 174 -7.21 -23.54 -20.21
C VAL A 174 -7.00 -23.30 -18.72
N SER A 175 -6.01 -22.46 -18.39
CA SER A 175 -5.70 -22.09 -17.01
C SER A 175 -6.86 -21.29 -16.42
N ASN A 176 -7.92 -22.01 -16.02
CA ASN A 176 -9.07 -21.52 -15.27
C ASN A 176 -8.68 -21.27 -13.79
N LYS A 177 -7.44 -20.81 -13.59
CA LYS A 177 -6.79 -20.66 -12.30
C LYS A 177 -7.53 -19.57 -11.53
N LYS A 178 -8.16 -19.98 -10.44
CA LYS A 178 -8.80 -19.04 -9.52
C LYS A 178 -7.72 -18.23 -8.79
N VAL A 179 -8.00 -16.94 -8.60
CA VAL A 179 -7.22 -16.01 -7.79
C VAL A 179 -7.82 -16.01 -6.40
N THR A 180 -7.10 -16.59 -5.44
CA THR A 180 -7.52 -16.62 -4.04
C THR A 180 -7.29 -15.25 -3.39
N LEU A 181 -8.33 -14.65 -2.83
CA LEU A 181 -8.29 -13.36 -2.13
C LEU A 181 -9.00 -13.46 -0.78
N PHE A 182 -8.49 -12.72 0.21
CA PHE A 182 -9.04 -12.77 1.56
C PHE A 182 -10.20 -11.80 1.76
N GLN A 183 -11.35 -12.34 2.15
CA GLN A 183 -12.58 -11.57 2.39
C GLN A 183 -12.62 -10.91 3.77
N ASN A 184 -11.86 -11.43 4.73
CA ASN A 184 -11.76 -10.89 6.08
C ASN A 184 -10.56 -9.97 6.31
N GLU A 185 -9.75 -9.70 5.27
CA GLU A 185 -8.68 -8.69 5.34
C GLU A 185 -9.20 -7.31 4.94
N ILE A 186 -9.66 -6.51 5.92
CA ILE A 186 -10.24 -5.18 5.72
C ILE A 186 -9.17 -4.09 5.78
N ARG A 187 -9.15 -3.21 4.79
CA ARG A 187 -8.21 -2.09 4.65
C ARG A 187 -8.91 -0.84 4.09
N ASN A 188 -8.39 0.34 4.39
CA ASN A 188 -8.77 1.59 3.72
C ASN A 188 -7.88 1.83 2.50
N PHE A 189 -8.09 1.12 1.39
CA PHE A 189 -7.24 1.27 0.19
C PHE A 189 -7.13 2.74 -0.22
N VAL A 190 -5.92 3.26 -0.41
CA VAL A 190 -5.68 4.68 -0.70
C VAL A 190 -5.07 4.85 -2.09
N CYS A 191 -5.65 5.76 -2.88
CA CYS A 191 -5.17 6.04 -4.22
C CYS A 191 -3.89 6.89 -4.17
N ILE A 192 -2.89 6.57 -5.00
CA ILE A 192 -1.60 7.29 -5.05
C ILE A 192 -1.79 8.79 -5.31
N PHE A 193 -2.80 9.17 -6.10
CA PHE A 193 -3.07 10.58 -6.39
C PHE A 193 -3.45 11.36 -5.14
N ASP A 194 -4.16 10.76 -4.19
CA ASP A 194 -4.49 11.41 -2.92
C ASP A 194 -3.29 11.43 -1.96
N VAL A 195 -2.46 10.39 -2.00
CA VAL A 195 -1.16 10.40 -1.30
C VAL A 195 -0.30 11.58 -1.77
N LEU A 196 -0.21 11.81 -3.08
CA LEU A 196 0.55 12.93 -3.65
C LEU A 196 -0.05 14.29 -3.25
N LYS A 197 -1.38 14.44 -3.29
CA LYS A 197 -2.06 15.65 -2.79
C LYS A 197 -1.77 15.90 -1.31
N CYS A 198 -1.78 14.83 -0.50
CA CYS A 198 -1.45 14.90 0.92
C CYS A 198 -0.02 15.37 1.16
N CYS A 199 0.95 14.82 0.42
CA CYS A 199 2.33 15.26 0.50
C CYS A 199 2.48 16.73 0.10
N LYS A 200 1.91 17.10 -1.04
CA LYS A 200 1.93 18.49 -1.53
C LYS A 200 1.31 19.45 -0.51
N PHE A 201 0.18 19.08 0.09
CA PHE A 201 -0.45 19.89 1.12
C PHE A 201 0.51 20.22 2.26
N PHE A 202 1.10 19.22 2.91
CA PHE A 202 1.99 19.48 4.07
C PHE A 202 3.26 20.25 3.69
N VAL A 203 3.83 19.98 2.51
CA VAL A 203 4.97 20.73 1.98
C VAL A 203 4.59 22.20 1.74
N ASP A 204 3.47 22.45 1.06
CA ASP A 204 3.01 23.81 0.77
C ASP A 204 2.68 24.59 2.05
N GLN A 205 2.02 23.95 3.02
CA GLN A 205 1.72 24.57 4.32
C GLN A 205 3.00 24.95 5.08
N PHE A 206 4.02 24.09 5.05
CA PHE A 206 5.27 24.35 5.73
C PHE A 206 6.07 25.48 5.05
N PHE A 207 6.29 25.40 3.74
CA PHE A 207 7.14 26.35 3.03
C PHE A 207 6.47 27.70 2.75
N PHE A 208 5.20 27.70 2.36
CA PHE A 208 4.52 28.92 1.92
C PHE A 208 3.67 29.56 3.01
N GLN A 209 3.20 28.79 4.00
CA GLN A 209 2.39 29.31 5.11
C GLN A 209 3.13 29.33 6.45
N GLY A 210 4.37 28.84 6.51
CA GLY A 210 5.16 28.79 7.74
C GLY A 210 4.56 27.89 8.82
N GLN A 211 3.65 26.98 8.46
CA GLN A 211 3.00 26.10 9.43
C GLN A 211 4.00 25.06 9.93
N LEU A 212 4.12 24.94 11.25
CA LEU A 212 5.01 23.98 11.91
C LEU A 212 4.21 22.75 12.35
N PHE A 213 4.75 21.56 12.08
CA PHE A 213 4.05 20.30 12.29
C PHE A 213 4.76 19.40 13.30
N HIS A 214 3.99 18.75 14.17
CA HIS A 214 4.41 17.68 15.07
C HIS A 214 3.29 16.64 15.15
N GLU A 215 2.81 16.21 13.99
CA GLU A 215 1.54 15.51 13.87
C GLU A 215 1.70 14.10 13.29
N ILE A 216 0.75 13.24 13.63
CA ILE A 216 0.59 11.89 13.09
C ILE A 216 -0.82 11.82 12.53
N PHE A 217 -0.99 11.26 11.35
CA PHE A 217 -2.28 11.07 10.70
C PHE A 217 -2.42 9.65 10.16
N ASN A 218 -3.60 9.07 10.32
CA ASN A 218 -4.00 7.92 9.52
C ASN A 218 -4.32 8.38 8.10
N MET A 219 -3.81 7.64 7.11
CA MET A 219 -3.97 7.96 5.70
C MET A 219 -4.48 6.74 4.94
N GLY A 220 -5.80 6.65 4.85
CA GLY A 220 -6.53 5.65 4.08
C GLY A 220 -7.51 6.31 3.10
N GLY A 221 -8.06 5.52 2.18
CA GLY A 221 -9.21 5.94 1.39
C GLY A 221 -10.46 6.16 2.25
N SER A 222 -11.44 6.85 1.67
CA SER A 222 -12.68 7.26 2.37
C SER A 222 -13.56 6.09 2.79
N GLU A 223 -13.32 4.90 2.23
CA GLU A 223 -13.99 3.66 2.60
C GLU A 223 -12.99 2.56 2.96
N SER A 224 -13.46 1.57 3.71
CA SER A 224 -12.71 0.36 4.05
C SER A 224 -13.37 -0.86 3.43
N CYS A 225 -12.60 -1.72 2.77
CA CYS A 225 -13.14 -2.91 2.13
C CYS A 225 -12.13 -4.08 2.16
N SER A 226 -12.58 -5.26 1.74
CA SER A 226 -11.71 -6.43 1.62
C SER A 226 -10.97 -6.47 0.30
N ARG A 227 -9.95 -7.34 0.19
CA ARG A 227 -9.27 -7.61 -1.09
C ARG A 227 -10.23 -8.12 -2.17
N VAL A 228 -11.27 -8.85 -1.78
CA VAL A 228 -12.31 -9.36 -2.70
C VAL A 228 -13.14 -8.21 -3.26
N VAL A 229 -13.58 -7.29 -2.39
CA VAL A 229 -14.33 -6.10 -2.82
C VAL A 229 -13.48 -5.20 -3.72
N MET A 230 -12.20 -5.00 -3.38
CA MET A 230 -11.23 -4.30 -4.23
C MET A 230 -11.15 -4.92 -5.64
N ALA A 231 -11.02 -6.25 -5.73
CA ALA A 231 -10.95 -6.96 -7.00
C ALA A 231 -12.24 -6.87 -7.83
N HIS A 232 -13.41 -6.95 -7.19
CA HIS A 232 -14.68 -6.77 -7.88
C HIS A 232 -14.84 -5.35 -8.43
N ALA A 233 -14.55 -4.33 -7.62
CA ALA A 233 -14.60 -2.93 -8.05
C ALA A 233 -13.65 -2.66 -9.22
N LEU A 234 -12.46 -3.27 -9.19
CA LEU A 234 -11.51 -3.21 -10.29
C LEU A 234 -12.06 -3.83 -11.58
N CYS A 235 -12.68 -5.02 -11.51
CA CYS A 235 -13.31 -5.61 -12.69
C CYS A 235 -14.44 -4.73 -13.23
N ASP A 236 -15.26 -4.13 -12.36
CA ASP A 236 -16.36 -3.24 -12.78
C ASP A 236 -15.84 -2.01 -13.52
N VAL A 237 -14.84 -1.33 -12.95
CA VAL A 237 -14.27 -0.11 -13.54
C VAL A 237 -13.51 -0.40 -14.84
N PHE A 238 -12.67 -1.43 -14.86
CA PHE A 238 -11.83 -1.70 -16.03
C PHE A 238 -12.62 -2.29 -17.20
N SER A 239 -13.72 -2.99 -16.95
CA SER A 239 -14.57 -3.53 -18.02
C SER A 239 -15.74 -2.63 -18.43
N SER A 240 -15.91 -1.46 -17.82
CA SER A 240 -17.08 -0.59 -18.02
C SER A 240 -17.29 -0.09 -19.47
N ASP A 241 -16.21 0.16 -20.19
CA ASP A 241 -16.21 0.68 -21.57
C ASP A 241 -15.81 -0.39 -22.62
N GLY A 242 -15.68 -1.65 -22.19
CA GLY A 242 -15.26 -2.76 -23.05
C GLY A 242 -13.80 -2.74 -23.49
N SER A 243 -13.00 -1.75 -23.09
CA SER A 243 -11.57 -1.64 -23.46
C SER A 243 -10.71 -2.73 -22.81
N TYR A 244 -11.07 -3.17 -21.60
CA TYR A 244 -10.32 -4.15 -20.84
C TYR A 244 -11.23 -5.26 -20.29
N LYS A 245 -11.05 -6.50 -20.78
CA LYS A 245 -11.87 -7.63 -20.34
C LYS A 245 -11.30 -8.27 -19.07
N MET A 246 -12.08 -8.19 -17.99
CA MET A 246 -11.77 -8.79 -16.69
C MET A 246 -12.76 -9.91 -16.36
N ASP A 247 -12.26 -11.01 -15.81
CA ASP A 247 -13.10 -12.14 -15.41
C ASP A 247 -13.30 -12.17 -13.89
N LYS A 248 -14.43 -11.64 -13.44
CA LYS A 248 -14.86 -11.73 -12.04
C LYS A 248 -14.97 -13.18 -11.55
N LYS A 249 -15.24 -14.15 -12.43
CA LYS A 249 -15.34 -15.57 -12.03
C LYS A 249 -14.00 -16.12 -11.60
N LYS A 250 -12.86 -15.53 -11.98
CA LYS A 250 -11.54 -15.93 -11.47
C LYS A 250 -11.37 -15.63 -9.97
N ILE A 251 -12.15 -14.71 -9.39
CA ILE A 251 -12.03 -14.34 -7.97
C ILE A 251 -12.58 -15.46 -7.09
N LEU A 252 -11.74 -15.99 -6.21
CA LEU A 252 -12.13 -16.91 -5.14
C LEU A 252 -11.91 -16.24 -3.79
N GLY A 253 -12.99 -15.74 -3.20
CA GLY A 253 -12.99 -15.17 -1.86
C GLY A 253 -13.02 -16.25 -0.78
N MET A 254 -12.19 -16.12 0.25
CA MET A 254 -12.22 -16.99 1.45
C MET A 254 -11.64 -16.28 2.67
N LYS A 255 -11.82 -16.83 3.87
CA LYS A 255 -11.07 -16.36 5.04
C LYS A 255 -9.63 -16.85 4.98
N ARG A 256 -8.70 -16.10 5.57
CA ARG A 256 -7.29 -16.53 5.66
C ARG A 256 -7.14 -17.87 6.40
N SER A 257 -7.93 -18.11 7.46
CA SER A 257 -7.88 -19.37 8.22
C SER A 257 -8.35 -20.60 7.43
N GLU A 258 -9.23 -20.40 6.45
CA GLU A 258 -9.75 -21.45 5.56
C GLU A 258 -8.74 -21.81 4.46
N CYS A 259 -7.78 -20.92 4.17
CA CYS A 259 -6.81 -21.10 3.12
C CYS A 259 -5.78 -22.19 3.47
N GLN A 260 -5.72 -23.23 2.63
CA GLN A 260 -4.79 -24.35 2.83
C GLN A 260 -3.40 -24.09 2.25
N GLU A 261 -3.25 -23.02 1.48
CA GLU A 261 -1.99 -22.64 0.85
C GLU A 261 -0.93 -22.24 1.89
N SER A 262 0.29 -22.74 1.69
CA SER A 262 1.41 -22.48 2.61
C SER A 262 1.77 -20.99 2.69
N TRP A 263 1.63 -20.25 1.58
CA TRP A 263 1.92 -18.82 1.53
C TRP A 263 0.96 -17.99 2.41
N ALA A 264 -0.27 -18.46 2.62
CA ALA A 264 -1.26 -17.76 3.44
C ALA A 264 -0.93 -17.81 4.95
N LYS A 265 -0.15 -18.82 5.35
CA LYS A 265 0.26 -19.06 6.75
C LYS A 265 1.68 -18.60 7.04
N LYS A 266 2.41 -18.16 6.01
CA LYS A 266 3.85 -17.84 6.10
C LYS A 266 4.15 -16.64 6.99
N THR A 267 3.26 -15.64 7.01
CA THR A 267 3.45 -14.42 7.80
C THR A 267 2.18 -14.00 8.53
N PRO A 268 2.31 -13.50 9.78
CA PRO A 268 1.19 -12.94 10.51
C PRO A 268 0.69 -11.68 9.80
N SER A 269 -0.61 -11.67 9.49
CA SER A 269 -1.29 -10.57 8.82
C SER A 269 -2.56 -10.22 9.60
N PRO A 270 -2.77 -8.95 9.96
CA PRO A 270 -3.97 -8.53 10.68
C PRO A 270 -5.19 -8.64 9.78
N SER A 271 -6.32 -9.13 10.30
CA SER A 271 -7.54 -9.25 9.51
C SER A 271 -8.18 -7.88 9.32
N ASN A 272 -8.37 -7.09 10.38
CA ASN A 272 -9.00 -5.77 10.25
C ASN A 272 -8.06 -4.62 10.63
N LEU A 273 -7.63 -3.83 9.65
CA LEU A 273 -6.88 -2.57 9.86
C LEU A 273 -7.67 -1.35 9.39
N LYS A 274 -9.00 -1.35 9.53
CA LYS A 274 -9.81 -0.14 9.31
C LYS A 274 -9.26 1.00 10.16
N MET A 275 -8.98 2.13 9.55
CA MET A 275 -8.49 3.35 10.19
C MET A 275 -9.53 4.46 10.11
N ASP A 276 -9.65 5.22 11.20
CA ASP A 276 -10.31 6.52 11.19
C ASP A 276 -9.33 7.55 10.59
N CYS A 277 -9.71 8.11 9.44
CA CYS A 277 -8.92 9.11 8.71
C CYS A 277 -9.51 10.52 8.81
N GLY A 278 -10.57 10.71 9.62
CA GLY A 278 -11.33 11.96 9.68
C GLY A 278 -10.47 13.17 10.04
N ARG A 279 -9.49 12.99 10.93
CA ARG A 279 -8.58 14.06 11.34
C ARG A 279 -7.70 14.57 10.19
N LEU A 280 -7.25 13.67 9.30
CA LEU A 280 -6.51 14.07 8.09
C LEU A 280 -7.42 14.83 7.12
N TYR A 281 -8.65 14.34 6.91
CA TYR A 281 -9.59 14.98 6.00
C TYR A 281 -10.01 16.36 6.47
N GLU A 282 -10.23 16.53 7.77
CA GLU A 282 -10.48 17.83 8.38
C GLU A 282 -9.29 18.78 8.20
N LYS A 283 -8.07 18.28 8.49
CA LYS A 283 -6.82 19.05 8.33
C LYS A 283 -6.65 19.57 6.90
N MET A 284 -6.89 18.71 5.91
CA MET A 284 -6.75 19.05 4.49
C MET A 284 -7.98 19.75 3.90
N ARG A 285 -9.11 19.78 4.63
CA ARG A 285 -10.44 20.12 4.10
C ARG A 285 -10.77 19.37 2.81
N TYR A 286 -10.35 18.11 2.77
CA TYR A 286 -10.44 17.26 1.59
C TYR A 286 -10.68 15.81 2.00
N THR A 287 -11.76 15.23 1.51
CA THR A 287 -12.00 13.78 1.64
C THR A 287 -11.38 13.06 0.46
N PHE A 288 -10.64 12.00 0.72
CA PHE A 288 -9.98 11.22 -0.33
C PHE A 288 -11.01 10.51 -1.22
N LEU A 289 -10.58 10.19 -2.44
CA LEU A 289 -11.41 9.50 -3.43
C LEU A 289 -11.97 8.19 -2.85
N SER A 290 -13.21 7.89 -3.22
CA SER A 290 -13.71 6.52 -3.08
C SER A 290 -12.87 5.57 -3.92
N LEU A 291 -12.93 4.28 -3.59
CA LEU A 291 -12.22 3.24 -4.29
C LEU A 291 -12.53 3.26 -5.80
N SER A 292 -13.82 3.35 -6.15
CA SER A 292 -14.27 3.41 -7.55
C SER A 292 -13.68 4.63 -8.28
N GLN A 293 -13.79 5.83 -7.68
CA GLN A 293 -13.23 7.05 -8.27
C GLN A 293 -11.71 6.98 -8.45
N GLY A 294 -10.98 6.43 -7.46
CA GLY A 294 -9.54 6.27 -7.58
C GLY A 294 -9.16 5.22 -8.63
N LEU A 295 -9.94 4.14 -8.80
CA LEU A 295 -9.74 3.16 -9.86
C LEU A 295 -10.02 3.73 -11.24
N GLU A 296 -11.05 4.56 -11.41
CA GLU A 296 -11.33 5.27 -12.67
C GLU A 296 -10.17 6.18 -13.05
N LEU A 297 -9.61 6.90 -12.07
CA LEU A 297 -8.43 7.73 -12.30
C LEU A 297 -7.21 6.88 -12.67
N CYS A 298 -7.01 5.72 -12.03
CA CYS A 298 -5.96 4.78 -12.42
C CYS A 298 -6.17 4.30 -13.85
N LYS A 299 -7.39 3.89 -14.23
CA LYS A 299 -7.72 3.45 -15.59
C LYS A 299 -7.38 4.52 -16.62
N TYR A 300 -7.75 5.78 -16.35
CA TYR A 300 -7.43 6.91 -17.21
C TYR A 300 -5.92 7.07 -17.44
N TYR A 301 -5.11 7.08 -16.37
CA TYR A 301 -3.67 7.21 -16.52
C TYR A 301 -3.00 5.95 -17.11
N MET A 302 -3.63 4.79 -16.99
CA MET A 302 -3.06 3.54 -17.51
C MET A 302 -3.45 3.25 -18.97
N GLN A 303 -4.20 4.12 -19.66
CA GLN A 303 -4.70 3.87 -21.02
C GLN A 303 -3.61 3.44 -22.00
N ASP A 304 -2.45 4.11 -21.97
CA ASP A 304 -1.31 3.80 -22.85
C ASP A 304 -0.53 2.54 -22.42
N GLN A 305 -0.60 2.15 -21.14
CA GLN A 305 0.06 0.95 -20.63
C GLN A 305 -0.78 -0.31 -20.88
N LEU A 306 -2.10 -0.19 -20.79
CA LEU A 306 -3.05 -1.30 -20.94
C LEU A 306 -3.05 -1.89 -22.36
N SER A 307 -2.59 -1.13 -23.36
CA SER A 307 -2.39 -1.60 -24.74
C SER A 307 -1.11 -2.43 -24.94
N SER A 308 -0.14 -2.34 -24.00
CA SER A 308 1.15 -3.05 -24.06
C SER A 308 1.26 -4.27 -23.12
N ILE A 309 0.39 -4.35 -22.11
CA ILE A 309 0.15 -5.54 -21.28
C ILE A 309 -0.78 -6.48 -22.04
#